data_AF-A0A9E4RGV7-F1
#
_entry.id   AF-A0A9E4RGV7-F1
#
_cell.length_a   1.000
_cell.length_b   1.000
_cell.length_c   1.000
_cell.angle_alpha   90.00
_cell.angle_beta   90.00
_cell.angle_gamma   90.00
#
_symmetry.space_group_name_H-M   'P 1'
#
loop_
_entity.id
_entity.type
_entity.pdbx_description
1 polymer ?
#
loop_
_entity_poly.entity_id
_entity_poly.type
_entity_poly.pdbx_seq_one_letter_code
_entity_poly.pdbx_strand_id
1 'polypeptide(L)' 'MPTMTATPTITQTPATQLRLKLFQQPRCPDCAGPLVFGEGCSACPICGFSRCGS' A
#
# COMPACT_ATOMS: atom_id res chain seq x y z
N MET A 1 11.27 27.74 42.59
CA MET A 1 12.23 27.47 41.49
C MET A 1 12.33 25.94 41.41
N PRO A 2 11.83 25.28 40.34
CA PRO A 2 12.70 24.94 39.21
C PRO A 2 12.04 24.87 37.80
N THR A 3 12.91 25.13 36.82
CA THR A 3 13.07 24.56 35.47
C THR A 3 11.91 24.54 34.46
N MET A 4 12.02 25.49 33.52
CA MET A 4 11.41 25.49 32.21
C MET A 4 11.79 24.22 31.42
N THR A 5 10.81 23.43 31.02
CA THR A 5 10.98 22.41 29.99
C THR A 5 10.55 23.03 28.67
N ALA A 6 11.52 23.45 27.86
CA ALA A 6 11.26 23.88 26.49
C ALA A 6 11.01 22.62 25.64
N THR A 7 9.75 22.39 25.27
CA THR A 7 9.38 21.37 24.30
C THR A 7 9.87 21.82 22.92
N PRO A 8 10.64 21.00 22.18
CA PRO A 8 10.96 21.33 20.80
C PRO A 8 9.67 21.25 19.98
N THR A 9 9.17 22.41 19.54
CA THR A 9 8.13 22.50 18.52
C THR A 9 8.73 21.93 17.23
N ILE A 10 8.45 20.64 16.97
CA ILE A 10 8.74 20.01 15.69
C ILE A 10 7.86 20.73 14.65
N THR A 11 8.43 21.72 13.98
CA THR A 11 7.84 22.37 12.82
C THR A 11 7.67 21.31 11.75
N GLN A 12 6.46 20.75 11.65
CA GLN A 12 6.07 19.88 10.56
C GLN A 12 6.07 20.73 9.29
N THR A 13 7.17 20.64 8.55
CA THR A 13 7.26 21.10 7.17
C THR A 13 6.09 20.48 6.40
N PRO A 14 5.43 21.22 5.49
CA PRO A 14 4.41 20.66 4.61
C PRO A 14 5.11 19.70 3.66
N ALA A 15 5.33 18.47 4.12
CA ALA A 15 5.67 17.35 3.29
C ALA A 15 4.48 17.21 2.35
N THR A 16 4.65 17.69 1.10
CA THR A 16 3.86 17.27 -0.04
C THR A 16 3.67 15.77 0.12
N GLN A 17 2.50 15.35 0.58
CA GLN A 17 2.14 13.95 0.63
C GLN A 17 1.91 13.56 -0.82
N LEU A 18 3.01 13.39 -1.55
CA LEU A 18 3.06 12.62 -2.77
C LEU A 18 2.75 11.21 -2.28
N ARG A 19 1.46 10.96 -2.10
CA ARG A 19 0.88 9.69 -1.76
C ARG A 19 1.19 8.84 -2.98
N LEU A 20 2.42 8.32 -3.02
CA LEU A 20 2.74 7.12 -3.75
C LEU A 20 1.72 6.15 -3.20
N LYS A 21 0.60 6.02 -3.91
CA LYS A 21 -0.17 4.79 -3.93
C LYS A 21 0.86 3.78 -4.38
N LEU A 22 1.62 3.30 -3.39
CA LEU A 22 2.59 2.24 -3.49
C LEU A 22 1.79 1.17 -4.20
N PHE A 23 2.04 1.02 -5.50
CA PHE A 23 1.19 0.29 -6.43
C PHE A 23 1.00 -1.09 -5.79
N GLN A 24 -0.10 -1.29 -5.06
CA GLN A 24 -0.38 -2.55 -4.40
C GLN A 24 -0.90 -3.42 -5.51
N GLN A 25 0.06 -3.92 -6.30
CA GLN A 25 -0.21 -4.84 -7.37
C GLN A 25 -0.99 -6.00 -6.71
N PRO A 26 -2.18 -6.32 -7.23
CA PRO A 26 -3.00 -7.36 -6.63
C PRO A 26 -2.16 -8.64 -6.54
N ARG A 27 -2.09 -9.20 -5.34
CA ARG A 27 -1.42 -10.47 -5.09
C ARG A 27 -2.47 -11.55 -4.88
N CYS A 28 -2.12 -12.77 -5.25
CA CYS A 28 -2.99 -13.91 -5.00
C CYS A 28 -3.20 -14.12 -3.49
N PRO A 29 -4.43 -14.26 -2.99
CA PRO A 29 -4.67 -14.50 -1.56
C PRO A 29 -4.19 -15.88 -1.08
N ASP A 30 -4.03 -16.83 -2.00
CA ASP A 30 -3.64 -18.21 -1.68
C ASP A 30 -2.11 -18.37 -1.66
N CYS A 31 -1.47 -17.99 -2.77
CA CYS A 31 -0.04 -18.21 -2.96
C CYS A 31 0.82 -16.94 -2.91
N ALA A 32 0.24 -15.77 -2.62
CA ALA A 32 0.90 -14.45 -2.64
C ALA A 32 1.62 -14.10 -3.96
N GLY A 33 1.39 -14.88 -5.02
CA GLY A 33 1.99 -14.73 -6.32
C GLY A 33 1.47 -13.53 -7.11
N PRO A 34 2.09 -13.23 -8.25
CA PRO A 34 1.62 -12.18 -9.14
C PRO A 34 0.22 -12.52 -9.65
N LEU A 35 -0.69 -11.54 -9.58
CA LEU A 35 -2.02 -11.64 -10.15
C LEU A 35 -2.05 -10.86 -11.47
N VAL A 36 -2.31 -11.56 -12.56
CA VAL A 36 -2.39 -10.98 -13.90
C VAL A 36 -3.84 -10.66 -14.20
N PHE A 37 -4.12 -9.44 -14.65
CA PHE A 37 -5.47 -9.01 -15.01
C PHE A 37 -5.67 -9.09 -16.53
N GLY A 38 -6.70 -9.78 -16.98
CA GLY A 38 -7.09 -9.93 -18.39
C GLY A 38 -8.59 -10.13 -18.51
N GLU A 39 -9.22 -9.49 -19.51
CA GLU A 39 -10.66 -9.65 -19.82
C GLU A 39 -11.62 -9.33 -18.64
N GLY A 40 -11.21 -8.48 -17.69
CA GLY A 40 -12.01 -8.17 -16.49
C GLY A 40 -11.81 -9.15 -15.32
N CYS A 41 -10.95 -10.15 -15.49
CA CYS A 41 -10.63 -11.14 -14.49
C CYS A 41 -9.16 -11.10 -14.08
N SER A 42 -8.89 -11.40 -12.82
CA SER A 42 -7.56 -11.55 -12.25
C SER A 42 -7.23 -13.03 -12.08
N ALA A 43 -6.13 -13.49 -12.66
CA ALA A 43 -5.70 -14.88 -12.62
C ALA A 43 -4.27 -15.00 -12.08
N CYS A 44 -4.02 -16.02 -11.25
CA CYS A 44 -2.70 -16.33 -10.74
C CYS A 44 -2.11 -17.53 -11.53
N PRO A 45 -1.00 -17.36 -12.27
CA PRO A 45 -0.37 -18.46 -12.99
C PRO A 45 0.37 -19.45 -12.07
N ILE A 46 0.53 -19.14 -10.78
CA ILE A 46 1.26 -19.97 -9.82
C ILE A 46 0.38 -21.06 -9.22
N CYS A 47 -0.81 -20.68 -8.73
CA CYS A 47 -1.74 -21.58 -8.05
C CYS A 47 -3.07 -21.77 -8.81
N GLY A 48 -3.29 -21.09 -9.94
CA GLY A 48 -4.51 -21.22 -10.74
C GLY A 48 -5.72 -20.46 -10.20
N PHE A 49 -5.54 -19.62 -9.19
CA PHE A 49 -6.61 -18.78 -8.64
C PHE A 49 -7.12 -17.78 -9.69
N SER A 50 -8.43 -17.70 -9.86
CA SER A 50 -9.08 -16.80 -10.82
C SER A 50 -10.22 -16.05 -10.13
N ARG A 51 -10.27 -14.73 -10.25
CA ARG A 51 -11.35 -13.90 -9.72
C ARG A 51 -11.71 -12.78 -10.70
N CYS A 52 -12.94 -12.82 -11.18
CA CYS A 52 -13.52 -11.76 -12.01
C CYS A 52 -14.05 -10.62 -11.13
N GLY A 53 -13.74 -9.38 -11.50
CA GLY A 53 -14.30 -8.20 -10.85
C GLY A 53 -15.71 -7.96 -11.36
N SER A 54 -16.71 -8.22 -10.52
CA SER A 54 -18.13 -7.91 -10.76
C SER A 54 -18.39 -6.41 -10.79
#